data_AF-A0A7S4DZ24-F1
#
_entry.id   AF-A0A7S4DZ24-F1
#
_cell.length_a   1.000
_cell.length_b   1.000
_cell.length_c   1.000
_cell.angle_alpha   90.00
_cell.angle_beta   90.00
_cell.angle_gamma   90.00
#
_symmetry.space_group_name_H-M   'P 1'
#
loop_
_entity.id
_entity.type
_entity.pdbx_description
1 polymer ?
#
loop_
_entity_poly.entity_id
_entity_poly.type
_entity_poly.pdbx_seq_one_letter_code
_entity_poly.pdbx_strand_id
1 'polypeptide(L)'
;MFQDDTEDLSVSYLAKPFKFSKTKEEAFGDVMNVIQNYQVGHDNIDGGGFKVVTADKTKGYVYVQYESLKKGYIDDFEIILGPDGTAGFRTASRLGFLDLRVNAKRLNYIAEKLGELPGWETSPVTPKTHPNYFTLNRG
;
A
#
# COMPACT_ATOMS: atom_id res chain seq x y z
N MET A 1 -12.24 39.25 -1.65
CA MET A 1 -12.18 37.98 -0.90
C MET A 1 -11.82 36.92 -1.92
N PHE A 2 -10.53 36.64 -2.08
CA PHE A 2 -10.07 35.58 -2.98
C PHE A 2 -10.18 34.29 -2.19
N GLN A 3 -11.02 33.37 -2.67
CA GLN A 3 -11.05 32.00 -2.19
C GLN A 3 -9.71 31.37 -2.58
N ASP A 4 -8.95 30.98 -1.57
CA ASP A 4 -7.74 30.19 -1.71
C ASP A 4 -8.15 28.74 -2.00
N ASP A 5 -8.52 28.49 -3.26
CA ASP A 5 -8.82 27.14 -3.76
C ASP A 5 -7.54 26.43 -4.23
N THR A 6 -6.43 26.60 -3.48
CA THR A 6 -5.34 25.64 -3.55
C THR A 6 -5.71 24.44 -2.68
N GLU A 7 -6.70 23.66 -3.13
CA GLU A 7 -6.70 22.23 -2.78
C GLU A 7 -5.35 21.71 -3.29
N ASP A 8 -4.41 21.54 -2.37
CA ASP A 8 -3.10 21.01 -2.65
C ASP A 8 -3.27 19.66 -3.36
N LEU A 9 -3.06 19.65 -4.68
CA LEU A 9 -3.17 18.48 -5.53
C LEU A 9 -2.35 17.30 -4.96
N SER A 10 -1.32 17.58 -4.15
CA SER A 10 -0.51 16.56 -3.46
C SER A 10 -1.33 15.67 -2.53
N VAL A 11 -2.34 16.22 -1.85
CA VAL A 11 -3.15 15.48 -0.85
C VAL A 11 -4.06 14.46 -1.53
N SER A 12 -4.44 14.68 -2.79
CA SER A 12 -5.32 13.76 -3.53
C SER A 12 -4.64 12.48 -4.03
N TYR A 13 -3.30 12.46 -4.10
CA TYR A 13 -2.50 11.31 -4.52
C TYR A 13 -1.85 10.56 -3.36
N LEU A 14 -1.76 11.19 -2.19
CA LEU A 14 -1.13 10.61 -1.02
C LEU A 14 -2.16 9.82 -0.19
N ALA A 15 -2.02 8.51 -0.21
CA ALA A 15 -2.73 7.66 0.72
C ALA A 15 -2.33 7.99 2.16
N LYS A 16 -3.31 8.05 3.06
CA LYS A 16 -3.06 8.35 4.47
C LYS A 16 -2.26 7.22 5.12
N PRO A 17 -1.24 7.51 5.94
CA PRO A 17 -0.55 6.50 6.72
C PRO A 17 -1.54 5.68 7.56
N PHE A 18 -1.25 4.40 7.75
CA PHE A 18 -1.98 3.59 8.73
C PHE A 18 -1.51 3.95 10.14
N LYS A 19 -2.30 3.55 11.14
CA LYS A 19 -1.90 3.65 12.54
C LYS A 19 -1.97 2.30 13.22
N PHE A 20 -1.16 2.12 14.25
CA PHE A 20 -1.19 0.98 15.14
C PHE A 20 -1.00 1.40 16.59
N SER A 21 -1.64 0.71 17.52
CA SER A 21 -1.61 1.00 18.97
C SER A 21 -0.86 -0.05 19.81
N LYS A 22 -0.10 -0.92 19.14
CA LYS A 22 0.71 -2.01 19.71
C LYS A 22 2.20 -1.70 19.64
N THR A 23 3.04 -2.59 20.17
CA THR A 23 4.49 -2.41 20.05
C THR A 23 4.91 -2.49 18.58
N LYS A 24 5.99 -1.78 18.22
CA LYS A 24 6.56 -1.82 16.88
C LYS A 24 6.93 -3.24 16.43
N GLU A 25 7.34 -4.09 17.37
CA GLU A 25 7.69 -5.49 17.13
C GLU A 25 6.47 -6.34 16.78
N GLU A 26 5.36 -6.18 17.50
CA GLU A 26 4.10 -6.86 17.19
C GLU A 26 3.53 -6.37 15.86
N ALA A 27 3.53 -5.06 15.62
CA ALA A 27 3.09 -4.48 14.34
C ALA A 27 3.95 -4.98 13.16
N PHE A 28 5.25 -5.14 13.35
CA PHE A 28 6.12 -5.74 12.32
C PHE A 28 5.75 -7.21 12.06
N GLY A 29 5.45 -7.97 13.11
CA GLY A 29 4.96 -9.34 13.00
C GLY A 29 3.67 -9.43 12.16
N ASP A 30 2.71 -8.54 12.41
CA ASP A 30 1.47 -8.46 11.64
C ASP A 30 1.72 -8.16 10.16
N VAL A 31 2.55 -7.16 9.87
CA VAL A 31 2.93 -6.80 8.49
C VAL A 31 3.55 -7.98 7.76
N MET A 32 4.50 -8.67 8.40
CA MET A 32 5.13 -9.85 7.81
C MET A 32 4.14 -10.99 7.60
N ASN A 33 3.22 -11.22 8.55
CA ASN A 33 2.19 -12.24 8.42
C ASN A 33 1.24 -11.94 7.25
N VAL A 34 0.79 -10.69 7.10
CA VAL A 34 -0.07 -10.27 5.98
C VAL A 34 0.64 -10.43 4.64
N ILE A 35 1.92 -10.04 4.55
CA ILE A 35 2.70 -10.19 3.32
C ILE A 35 2.92 -11.67 2.97
N GLN A 36 3.28 -12.50 3.95
CA GLN A 36 3.53 -13.94 3.73
C GLN A 36 2.28 -14.71 3.33
N ASN A 37 1.10 -14.28 3.81
CA ASN A 37 -0.20 -14.86 3.46
C ASN A 37 -0.93 -14.07 2.35
N TYR A 38 -0.21 -13.26 1.59
CA TYR A 38 -0.79 -12.52 0.48
C TYR A 38 -1.33 -13.49 -0.58
N GLN A 39 -2.62 -13.36 -0.90
CA GLN A 39 -3.28 -14.20 -1.91
C GLN A 39 -2.86 -13.75 -3.31
N VAL A 40 -1.81 -14.39 -3.84
CA VAL A 40 -1.34 -14.23 -5.22
C VAL A 40 -2.50 -14.40 -6.21
N GLY A 41 -2.65 -13.45 -7.14
CA GLY A 41 -3.69 -13.51 -8.16
C GLY A 41 -5.04 -12.88 -7.76
N HIS A 42 -5.20 -12.36 -6.54
CA HIS A 42 -6.45 -11.68 -6.16
C HIS A 42 -6.75 -10.51 -7.10
N ASP A 43 -8.03 -10.24 -7.38
CA ASP A 43 -8.47 -9.16 -8.28
C ASP A 43 -7.79 -9.11 -9.66
N ASN A 44 -7.30 -10.27 -10.13
CA ASN A 44 -6.50 -10.44 -11.35
C ASN A 44 -5.19 -9.62 -11.36
N ILE A 45 -4.56 -9.40 -10.20
CA ILE A 45 -3.23 -8.77 -10.09
C ILE A 45 -2.18 -9.73 -9.53
N ASP A 46 -0.91 -9.40 -9.70
CA ASP A 46 0.22 -10.04 -9.01
C ASP A 46 0.32 -11.56 -9.12
N GLY A 47 -0.27 -12.15 -10.16
CA GLY A 47 -0.31 -13.61 -10.33
C GLY A 47 1.05 -14.27 -10.57
N GLY A 48 2.11 -13.50 -10.83
CA GLY A 48 3.49 -13.98 -10.91
C GLY A 48 4.11 -14.20 -9.52
N GLY A 49 3.42 -13.78 -8.46
CA GLY A 49 3.85 -13.92 -7.08
C GLY A 49 4.51 -12.64 -6.55
N PHE A 50 5.23 -12.80 -5.45
CA PHE A 50 5.95 -11.71 -4.81
C PHE A 50 7.26 -12.19 -4.20
N LYS A 51 8.15 -11.24 -3.93
CA LYS A 51 9.43 -11.46 -3.28
C LYS A 51 9.65 -10.39 -2.22
N VAL A 52 9.84 -10.81 -0.96
CA VAL A 52 10.35 -9.93 0.09
C VAL A 52 11.82 -9.65 -0.19
N VAL A 53 12.15 -8.40 -0.49
CA VAL A 53 13.51 -7.96 -0.82
C VAL A 53 14.26 -7.57 0.46
N THR A 54 13.58 -6.84 1.35
CA THR A 54 14.12 -6.42 2.65
C THR A 54 13.06 -6.60 3.72
N ALA A 55 13.48 -7.12 4.87
CA ALA A 55 12.69 -7.15 6.09
C ALA A 55 13.62 -6.81 7.27
N ASP A 56 13.67 -5.54 7.64
CA ASP A 56 14.50 -5.03 8.74
C ASP A 56 13.60 -4.76 9.94
N LYS A 57 13.52 -5.75 10.83
CA LYS A 57 12.69 -5.68 12.05
C LYS A 57 13.11 -4.53 12.97
N THR A 58 14.40 -4.27 13.08
CA THR A 58 14.94 -3.21 13.94
C THR A 58 14.51 -1.83 13.44
N LYS A 59 14.57 -1.61 12.12
CA LYS A 59 14.07 -0.37 11.51
C LYS A 59 12.54 -0.36 11.37
N GLY A 60 11.89 -1.51 11.46
CA GLY A 60 10.46 -1.67 11.19
C GLY A 60 10.14 -1.46 9.72
N TYR A 61 11.04 -1.86 8.83
CA TYR A 61 10.96 -1.60 7.39
C TYR A 61 10.81 -2.90 6.62
N VAL A 62 9.86 -2.93 5.68
CA VAL A 62 9.67 -4.05 4.76
C VAL A 62 9.56 -3.52 3.34
N TYR A 63 10.25 -4.19 2.42
CA TYR A 63 10.20 -3.93 0.99
C TYR A 63 9.90 -5.23 0.24
N VAL A 64 8.86 -5.19 -0.60
CA VAL A 64 8.36 -6.32 -1.38
C VAL A 64 8.23 -5.92 -2.85
N GLN A 65 8.59 -6.85 -3.73
CA GLN A 65 8.34 -6.78 -5.17
C GLN A 65 7.19 -7.71 -5.53
N TYR A 66 6.21 -7.22 -6.29
CA TYR A 66 5.08 -7.99 -6.80
C TYR A 66 5.17 -8.11 -8.31
N GLU A 67 4.91 -9.30 -8.85
CA GLU A 67 5.07 -9.61 -10.28
C GLU A 67 3.74 -9.94 -10.95
N SER A 68 3.46 -9.29 -12.09
CA SER A 68 2.32 -9.65 -12.93
C SER A 68 2.58 -10.93 -13.74
N LEU A 69 1.64 -11.88 -13.70
CA LEU A 69 1.80 -13.21 -14.32
C LEU A 69 2.12 -13.18 -15.83
N LYS A 70 1.37 -12.38 -16.60
CA LYS A 70 1.43 -12.43 -18.08
C LYS A 70 2.52 -11.56 -18.69
N LYS A 71 2.99 -10.54 -17.97
CA LYS A 71 3.88 -9.50 -18.51
C LYS A 71 5.20 -9.39 -17.75
N GLY A 72 5.32 -9.98 -16.56
CA GLY A 72 6.52 -9.88 -15.74
C GLY A 72 6.80 -8.45 -15.24
N TYR A 73 5.80 -7.57 -15.26
CA TYR A 73 5.93 -6.25 -14.65
C TYR A 73 6.13 -6.38 -13.15
N ILE A 74 7.11 -5.65 -12.63
CA ILE A 74 7.46 -5.60 -11.22
C ILE A 74 6.98 -4.27 -10.65
N ASP A 75 6.15 -4.36 -9.62
CA ASP A 75 5.74 -3.24 -8.79
C ASP A 75 6.38 -3.37 -7.41
N ASP A 76 6.66 -2.23 -6.79
CA ASP A 76 7.28 -2.13 -5.48
C ASP A 76 6.25 -1.74 -4.42
N PHE A 77 6.25 -2.43 -3.29
CA PHE A 77 5.55 -2.04 -2.07
C PHE A 77 6.53 -1.92 -0.92
N GLU A 78 6.50 -0.80 -0.22
CA GLU A 78 7.31 -0.54 0.97
C GLU A 78 6.43 -0.07 2.12
N ILE A 79 6.79 -0.46 3.34
CA ILE A 79 6.15 0.01 4.57
C ILE A 79 7.20 0.22 5.66
N ILE A 80 7.05 1.31 6.41
CA ILE A 80 7.90 1.71 7.53
C ILE A 80 7.05 1.96 8.77
N LEU A 81 7.43 1.34 9.89
CA LEU A 81 6.76 1.49 11.18
C LEU A 81 7.50 2.55 12.03
N GLY A 82 6.84 3.68 12.24
CA GLY A 82 7.30 4.79 13.06
C GLY A 82 7.23 4.48 14.56
N PRO A 83 8.03 5.18 15.38
CA PRO A 83 7.97 5.05 16.84
C PRO A 83 6.70 5.64 17.47
N ASP A 84 5.94 6.43 16.71
CA ASP A 84 4.72 7.13 17.12
C ASP A 84 3.43 6.35 16.81
N GLY A 85 3.55 5.06 16.45
CA GLY A 85 2.41 4.24 16.07
C GLY A 85 1.90 4.52 14.66
N THR A 86 2.67 5.19 13.80
CA THR A 86 2.32 5.39 12.39
C THR A 86 3.00 4.37 11.50
N ALA A 87 2.29 3.95 10.44
CA ALA A 87 2.81 3.07 9.40
C ALA A 87 2.71 3.78 8.05
N GLY A 88 3.83 4.35 7.61
CA GLY A 88 3.95 4.97 6.29
C GLY A 88 4.24 3.92 5.23
N PHE A 89 3.72 4.11 4.01
CA PHE A 89 3.90 3.14 2.94
C PHE A 89 4.02 3.81 1.57
N ARG A 90 4.56 3.05 0.62
CA ARG A 90 4.68 3.41 -0.79
C ARG A 90 4.29 2.21 -1.63
N THR A 91 3.54 2.45 -2.70
CA THR A 91 3.24 1.45 -3.73
C THR A 91 3.45 2.09 -5.10
N ALA A 92 4.20 1.44 -5.99
CA ALA A 92 4.56 2.04 -7.28
C ALA A 92 4.92 1.01 -8.32
N SER A 93 4.51 1.27 -9.57
CA SER A 93 4.98 0.53 -10.73
C SER A 93 6.32 1.05 -11.23
N ARG A 94 7.21 0.14 -11.65
CA ARG A 94 8.53 0.52 -12.19
C ARG A 94 8.49 1.01 -13.63
N LEU A 95 7.51 0.54 -14.39
CA LEU A 95 7.38 0.80 -15.81
C LEU A 95 5.96 1.24 -16.12
N GLY A 96 5.85 2.23 -17.01
CA GLY A 96 4.57 2.75 -17.49
C GLY A 96 3.98 3.85 -16.61
N PHE A 97 3.12 4.65 -17.23
CA PHE A 97 2.37 5.72 -16.57
C PHE A 97 1.02 5.23 -16.01
N LEU A 98 0.44 4.21 -16.65
CA LEU A 98 -0.88 3.68 -16.35
C LEU A 98 -0.77 2.35 -15.58
N ASP A 99 -1.17 2.34 -14.30
CA ASP A 99 -1.10 1.12 -13.46
C ASP A 99 -2.41 0.31 -13.46
N LEU A 100 -3.48 0.79 -14.10
CA LEU A 100 -4.79 0.12 -14.15
C LEU A 100 -5.35 -0.25 -12.76
N ARG A 101 -5.00 0.56 -11.75
CA ARG A 101 -5.39 0.44 -10.34
C ARG A 101 -4.76 -0.74 -9.61
N VAL A 102 -3.76 -1.39 -10.19
CA VAL A 102 -3.01 -2.49 -9.57
C VAL A 102 -2.45 -2.06 -8.21
N ASN A 103 -1.86 -0.87 -8.12
CA ASN A 103 -1.24 -0.39 -6.89
C ASN A 103 -2.26 -0.17 -5.76
N ALA A 104 -3.43 0.40 -6.09
CA ALA A 104 -4.53 0.58 -5.13
C ALA A 104 -5.17 -0.74 -4.70
N LYS A 105 -5.37 -1.70 -5.62
CA LYS A 105 -5.89 -3.03 -5.28
C LYS A 105 -4.99 -3.73 -4.27
N ARG A 106 -3.68 -3.72 -4.50
CA ARG A 106 -2.68 -4.29 -3.60
C ARG A 106 -2.69 -3.61 -2.24
N LEU A 107 -2.63 -2.29 -2.22
CA LEU A 107 -2.65 -1.52 -0.98
C LEU A 107 -3.94 -1.78 -0.19
N ASN A 108 -5.08 -1.86 -0.86
CA ASN A 108 -6.37 -2.11 -0.20
C ASN A 108 -6.45 -3.52 0.38
N TYR A 109 -5.92 -4.54 -0.29
CA TYR A 109 -5.81 -5.88 0.28
C TYR A 109 -4.98 -5.87 1.57
N ILE A 110 -3.82 -5.22 1.54
CA ILE A 110 -2.95 -5.12 2.72
C ILE A 110 -3.64 -4.33 3.84
N ALA A 111 -4.31 -3.22 3.49
CA ALA A 111 -5.06 -2.41 4.43
C ALA A 111 -6.18 -3.21 5.10
N GLU A 112 -6.96 -3.96 4.32
CA GLU A 112 -8.03 -4.82 4.82
C GLU A 112 -7.47 -5.87 5.78
N LYS A 113 -6.41 -6.59 5.40
CA LYS A 113 -5.81 -7.64 6.23
C LYS A 113 -5.14 -7.13 7.49
N LEU A 114 -4.54 -5.94 7.47
CA LEU A 114 -4.05 -5.31 8.68
C LEU A 114 -5.21 -4.81 9.55
N GLY A 115 -6.24 -4.21 8.96
CA GLY A 115 -7.42 -3.69 9.67
C GLY A 115 -8.27 -4.77 10.34
N GLU A 116 -8.21 -6.02 9.87
CA GLU A 116 -8.79 -7.19 10.53
C GLU A 116 -8.07 -7.55 11.85
N LEU A 117 -6.82 -7.09 12.05
CA LEU A 117 -6.03 -7.39 13.23
C LEU A 117 -6.24 -6.34 14.34
N PRO A 118 -6.30 -6.75 15.63
CA PRO A 118 -6.52 -5.82 16.72
C PRO A 118 -5.47 -4.70 16.77
N GLY A 119 -5.90 -3.47 17.01
CA GLY A 119 -5.00 -2.33 17.21
C GLY A 119 -4.41 -1.74 15.93
N TRP A 120 -4.98 -2.03 14.76
CA TRP A 120 -4.71 -1.33 13.50
C TRP A 120 -5.87 -0.40 13.12
N GLU A 121 -5.53 0.77 12.58
CA GLU A 121 -6.46 1.68 11.92
C GLU A 121 -5.92 1.94 10.50
N THR A 122 -6.64 1.46 9.50
CA THR A 122 -6.23 1.52 8.10
C THR A 122 -7.22 2.33 7.27
N SER A 123 -6.75 2.98 6.22
CA SER A 123 -7.58 3.74 5.29
C SER A 123 -7.40 3.22 3.86
N PRO A 124 -8.42 2.60 3.24
CA PRO A 124 -8.31 2.15 1.86
C PRO A 124 -8.35 3.33 0.88
N VAL A 125 -7.69 3.13 -0.26
CA VAL A 125 -7.71 4.03 -1.41
C VAL A 125 -8.91 3.68 -2.30
N THR A 126 -9.90 4.56 -2.35
CA THR A 126 -11.19 4.34 -3.05
C THR A 126 -11.50 5.45 -4.05
N PRO A 127 -12.42 5.25 -5.02
CA PRO A 127 -12.82 6.31 -5.94
C PRO A 127 -13.36 7.57 -5.24
N LYS A 128 -13.94 7.40 -4.04
CA LYS A 128 -14.45 8.51 -3.22
C LYS A 128 -13.32 9.31 -2.56
N THR A 129 -12.26 8.64 -2.13
CA THR A 129 -11.17 9.28 -1.38
C THR A 129 -10.05 9.79 -2.29
N HIS A 130 -9.85 9.15 -3.45
CA HIS A 130 -8.78 9.47 -4.41
C HIS A 130 -9.33 9.53 -5.86
N PRO A 131 -10.33 10.38 -6.16
CA PRO A 131 -11.02 10.39 -7.46
C PRO A 131 -10.08 10.61 -8.65
N ASN A 132 -9.04 11.45 -8.48
CA ASN A 132 -8.04 11.74 -9.52
C ASN A 132 -7.25 10.48 -9.89
N TYR A 133 -6.74 9.74 -8.90
CA TYR A 133 -6.04 8.48 -9.13
C TYR A 133 -6.91 7.48 -9.93
N PHE A 134 -8.17 7.30 -9.54
CA PHE A 134 -9.06 6.35 -10.22
C PHE A 134 -9.47 6.80 -11.63
N THR A 135 -9.49 8.11 -11.87
CA THR A 135 -9.77 8.70 -13.18
C THR A 135 -8.59 8.53 -14.13
N LEU A 136 -7.36 8.79 -13.66
CA LEU A 136 -6.14 8.63 -14.45
C LEU A 136 -5.82 7.16 -14.73
N ASN A 137 -6.15 6.27 -13.79
CA ASN A 137 -5.90 4.82 -13.90
C ASN A 137 -7.13 4.02 -14.35
N ARG A 138 -8.05 4.61 -15.11
CA ARG A 138 -9.11 3.84 -15.77
C ARG A 138 -8.55 3.10 -16.98
N GLY A 139 -8.98 1.85 -17.14
CA GLY A 139 -8.72 1.03 -18.35
C GLY A 139 -9.77 1.27 -19.43
#